data_AF-A0A6I9XY40-F1
#
_entry.id   AF-A0A6I9XY40-F1
#
_cell.length_a   1.000
_cell.length_b   1.000
_cell.length_c   1.000
_cell.angle_alpha   90.00
_cell.angle_beta   90.00
_cell.angle_gamma   90.00
#
_symmetry.space_group_name_H-M   'P 1'
#
loop_
_entity.id
_entity.type
_entity.pdbx_description
1 polymer ?
#
loop_
_entity_poly.entity_id
_entity_poly.type
_entity_poly.pdbx_seq_one_letter_code
_entity_poly.pdbx_strand_id
1 'polypeptide(L)'
;MLRNWVRLGRGLSCFVTPRNGAQGTILPTGVPQRFSHKLQGNSHAWILTSEKSVDWAVPNPSWSQEMMLQFNRYMEMTKDGSWKKLPSYRSFSDHLPEGRQKEELRNQKNCLFLRSIEGEGMGFEYAMFLKPSERRVAAVFQIGPYLEGPSGFAHGGAIATILDSTVGGSVIFITHKVVTANLNINYKSPVALGSVVLVDSRVDKIEGRKIFASGEIRSADGQTLHAEATGLFIELQPSSSPRKETDPSIFP
;
A
#
# COMPACT_ATOMS: atom_id res chain seq x y z
N MET A 1 17.14 -45.60 23.05
CA MET A 1 16.34 -45.98 21.88
C MET A 1 16.83 -45.18 20.68
N LEU A 2 17.54 -45.86 19.77
CA LEU A 2 18.06 -45.34 18.50
C LEU A 2 16.93 -45.20 17.47
N ARG A 3 17.02 -44.18 16.59
CA ARG A 3 16.93 -44.23 15.11
C ARG A 3 16.64 -42.82 14.58
N ASN A 4 17.64 -42.13 14.01
CA ASN A 4 17.99 -42.08 12.58
C ASN A 4 16.91 -41.45 11.71
N TRP A 5 17.20 -40.31 11.06
CA TRP A 5 17.06 -40.12 9.60
C TRP A 5 18.10 -39.09 9.12
N VAL A 6 19.09 -39.57 8.36
CA VAL A 6 20.12 -38.82 7.64
C VAL A 6 20.02 -39.21 6.16
N ARG A 7 19.99 -38.18 5.29
CA ARG A 7 20.37 -38.11 3.85
C ARG A 7 19.67 -39.01 2.81
N LEU A 8 19.19 -38.34 1.75
CA LEU A 8 19.43 -38.58 0.31
C LEU A 8 18.82 -37.39 -0.46
N GLY A 9 19.38 -36.79 -1.52
CA GLY A 9 20.60 -37.06 -2.28
C GLY A 9 20.98 -35.82 -3.12
N ARG A 10 22.26 -35.75 -3.46
CA ARG A 10 22.86 -34.77 -4.38
C ARG A 10 22.58 -35.18 -5.84
N GLY A 11 22.48 -34.17 -6.71
CA GLY A 11 23.08 -34.22 -8.05
C GLY A 11 22.15 -34.53 -9.22
N LEU A 12 21.88 -33.51 -10.02
CA LEU A 12 21.93 -33.58 -11.49
C LEU A 12 22.05 -32.16 -12.05
N SER A 13 23.28 -31.84 -12.47
CA SER A 13 23.61 -30.71 -13.34
C SER A 13 23.24 -31.10 -14.78
N CYS A 14 22.24 -30.43 -15.37
CA CYS A 14 22.07 -30.43 -16.81
C CYS A 14 22.52 -29.08 -17.35
N PHE A 15 23.68 -29.10 -17.99
CA PHE A 15 24.15 -28.05 -18.88
C PHE A 15 23.20 -27.94 -20.08
N VAL A 16 22.73 -26.73 -20.38
CA VAL A 16 22.22 -26.38 -21.71
C VAL A 16 23.04 -25.19 -22.20
N THR A 17 23.85 -25.43 -23.22
CA THR A 17 24.61 -24.42 -23.97
C THR A 17 23.69 -23.59 -24.88
N PRO A 18 24.05 -22.33 -25.20
CA PRO A 18 23.20 -21.40 -25.93
C PRO A 18 23.30 -21.60 -27.45
N ARG A 19 22.20 -21.36 -28.19
CA ARG A 19 22.21 -21.15 -29.64
C ARG A 19 21.96 -19.67 -29.97
N ASN A 20 22.91 -19.09 -30.66
CA ASN A 20 22.88 -17.74 -31.23
C ASN A 20 21.83 -17.59 -32.34
N GLY A 21 21.28 -16.37 -32.44
CA GLY A 21 21.04 -15.70 -33.71
C GLY A 21 19.59 -15.44 -34.09
N ALA A 22 19.13 -14.20 -33.90
CA ALA A 22 18.60 -13.35 -34.99
C ALA A 22 18.28 -11.94 -34.44
N GLN A 23 18.89 -10.94 -35.08
CA GLN A 23 18.62 -9.52 -34.88
C GLN A 23 17.22 -9.17 -35.39
N GLY A 24 16.53 -8.30 -34.68
CA GLY A 24 15.24 -7.73 -35.08
C GLY A 24 14.97 -6.45 -34.31
N THR A 25 15.49 -5.34 -34.83
CA THR A 25 15.24 -3.97 -34.36
C THR A 25 13.78 -3.62 -34.61
N ILE A 26 13.00 -3.40 -33.54
CA ILE A 26 11.68 -2.78 -33.63
C ILE A 26 11.64 -1.65 -32.59
N LEU A 27 11.71 -0.41 -33.07
CA LEU A 27 11.37 0.79 -32.33
C LEU A 27 9.85 0.81 -32.05
N PRO A 28 9.39 1.15 -30.84
CA PRO A 28 8.03 1.61 -30.66
C PRO A 28 8.03 3.13 -30.57
N THR A 29 7.75 3.78 -31.70
CA THR A 29 7.12 5.10 -31.71
C THR A 29 5.70 4.96 -31.18
N GLY A 30 5.55 5.07 -29.86
CA GLY A 30 4.26 5.15 -29.18
C GLY A 30 4.00 6.59 -28.75
N VAL A 31 3.18 7.31 -29.50
CA VAL A 31 2.60 8.60 -29.08
C VAL A 31 1.91 8.39 -27.73
N PRO A 32 2.15 9.21 -26.70
CA PRO A 32 1.39 9.10 -25.46
C PRO A 32 -0.08 9.42 -25.76
N GLN A 33 -0.95 8.41 -25.71
CA GLN A 33 -2.39 8.65 -25.76
C GLN A 33 -2.77 9.53 -24.56
N ARG A 34 -3.27 10.72 -24.87
CA ARG A 34 -3.75 11.69 -23.90
C ARG A 34 -5.06 11.15 -23.32
N PHE A 35 -4.99 10.50 -22.17
CA PHE A 35 -6.16 9.96 -21.49
C PHE A 35 -7.03 11.09 -20.94
N SER A 36 -8.19 11.30 -21.56
CA SER A 36 -9.23 12.23 -21.10
C SER A 36 -10.35 11.46 -20.41
N HIS A 37 -10.12 11.06 -19.16
CA HIS A 37 -11.23 10.86 -18.22
C HIS A 37 -11.16 11.98 -17.18
N LYS A 38 -12.18 12.84 -17.17
CA LYS A 38 -12.36 13.85 -16.13
C LYS A 38 -12.45 13.13 -14.79
N LEU A 39 -11.48 13.38 -13.91
CA LEU A 39 -11.56 13.07 -12.48
C LEU A 39 -12.78 13.81 -11.93
N GLN A 40 -13.89 13.10 -11.72
CA GLN A 40 -15.04 13.65 -11.01
C GLN A 40 -14.83 13.39 -9.52
N GLY A 41 -14.28 14.39 -8.84
CA GLY A 41 -14.12 14.39 -7.38
C GLY A 41 -13.01 15.33 -6.93
N ASN A 42 -13.30 16.21 -5.97
CA ASN A 42 -12.27 16.99 -5.29
C ASN A 42 -11.45 16.04 -4.40
N SER A 43 -10.36 15.48 -4.93
CA SER A 43 -9.42 14.59 -4.20
C SER A 43 -8.74 15.26 -2.98
N HIS A 44 -9.00 16.55 -2.77
CA HIS A 44 -8.53 17.35 -1.63
C HIS A 44 -9.05 16.89 -0.26
N ALA A 45 -10.16 16.14 -0.20
CA ALA A 45 -10.78 15.75 1.07
C ALA A 45 -9.87 14.86 1.95
N TRP A 46 -9.00 14.03 1.36
CA TRP A 46 -8.13 13.10 2.09
C TRP A 46 -6.81 13.70 2.57
N ILE A 47 -6.53 14.95 2.18
CA ILE A 47 -5.32 15.70 2.55
C ILE A 47 -5.66 16.70 3.68
N LEU A 48 -6.90 16.70 4.17
CA LEU A 48 -7.30 17.57 5.26
C LEU A 48 -6.60 17.15 6.55
N THR A 49 -5.70 18.00 7.03
CA THR A 49 -5.16 17.91 8.37
C THR A 49 -6.26 18.30 9.36
N SER A 50 -6.66 17.40 10.24
CA SER A 50 -7.51 17.77 11.36
C SER A 50 -6.66 18.42 12.45
N GLU A 51 -6.99 19.66 12.83
CA GLU A 51 -6.32 20.35 13.96
C GLU A 51 -6.61 19.69 15.32
N LYS A 52 -7.65 18.85 15.41
CA LYS A 52 -8.09 18.20 16.65
C LYS A 52 -7.59 16.76 16.80
N SER A 53 -7.06 16.17 15.74
CA SER A 53 -6.62 14.76 15.73
C SER A 53 -5.10 14.68 15.68
N VAL A 54 -4.55 13.76 16.48
CA VAL A 54 -3.10 13.53 16.57
C VAL A 54 -2.63 12.77 15.34
N ASP A 55 -1.78 13.38 14.52
CA ASP A 55 -1.08 12.70 13.43
C ASP A 55 0.02 11.80 14.01
N TRP A 56 -0.09 10.50 13.78
CA TRP A 56 0.88 9.48 14.22
C TRP A 56 1.96 9.19 13.18
N ALA A 57 1.87 9.78 11.98
CA ALA A 57 2.89 9.68 10.93
C ALA A 57 3.96 10.79 11.06
N VAL A 58 4.44 11.00 12.29
CA VAL A 58 5.51 11.94 12.64
C VAL A 58 6.52 11.26 13.56
N PRO A 59 7.78 11.75 13.59
CA PRO A 59 8.80 11.22 14.49
C PRO A 59 8.35 11.10 15.94
N ASN A 60 8.69 9.97 16.56
CA ASN A 60 8.57 9.73 17.99
C ASN A 60 9.84 9.03 18.52
N PRO A 61 10.06 8.96 19.84
CA PRO A 61 11.27 8.37 20.43
C PRO A 61 11.61 6.94 20.00
N SER A 62 10.66 6.17 19.47
CA SER A 62 10.91 4.80 19.00
C SER A 62 11.49 4.71 17.58
N TRP A 63 11.42 5.79 16.80
CA TRP A 63 11.94 5.78 15.43
C TRP A 63 13.47 5.67 15.45
N SER A 64 13.99 4.64 14.79
CA SER A 64 15.43 4.46 14.61
C SER A 64 16.05 5.60 13.81
N GLN A 65 17.37 5.73 13.91
CA GLN A 65 18.11 6.69 13.09
C GLN A 65 17.87 6.48 11.59
N GLU A 66 17.76 5.23 11.13
CA GLU A 66 17.48 4.92 9.73
C GLU A 66 16.06 5.35 9.33
N MET A 67 15.06 5.14 10.20
CA MET A 67 13.67 5.59 9.96
C MET A 67 13.62 7.11 9.82
N MET A 68 14.31 7.83 10.72
CA MET A 68 14.43 9.28 10.70
C MET A 68 15.15 9.78 9.43
N LEU A 69 16.21 9.11 9.01
CA LEU A 69 16.96 9.45 7.80
C LEU A 69 16.07 9.36 6.55
N GLN A 70 15.37 8.23 6.37
CA GLN A 70 14.50 8.01 5.21
C GLN A 70 13.29 8.96 5.24
N PHE A 71 12.70 9.19 6.42
CA PHE A 71 11.62 10.18 6.57
C PHE A 71 12.06 11.59 6.14
N ASN A 72 13.21 12.06 6.64
CA ASN A 72 13.73 13.38 6.32
C ASN A 72 14.04 13.53 4.82
N ARG A 73 14.53 12.46 4.18
CA ARG A 73 14.74 12.42 2.73
C ARG A 73 13.45 12.67 1.96
N TYR A 74 12.35 12.01 2.33
CA TYR A 74 11.06 12.26 1.69
C TYR A 74 10.47 13.63 2.05
N MET A 75 10.67 14.12 3.28
CA MET A 75 10.28 15.48 3.65
C MET A 75 10.97 16.54 2.79
N GLU A 76 12.25 16.35 2.44
CA GLU A 76 12.95 17.24 1.50
C GLU A 76 12.25 17.29 0.14
N MET A 77 11.80 16.13 -0.36
CA MET A 77 11.06 16.00 -1.62
C MET A 77 9.68 16.66 -1.59
N THR A 78 9.14 16.99 -0.40
CA THR A 78 7.87 17.74 -0.28
C THR A 78 8.03 19.25 -0.45
N LYS A 79 9.25 19.80 -0.37
CA LYS A 79 9.47 21.25 -0.35
C LYS A 79 9.10 21.95 -1.66
N ASP A 80 9.22 21.26 -2.79
CA ASP A 80 8.82 21.77 -4.10
C ASP A 80 7.32 21.60 -4.39
N GLY A 81 6.57 20.99 -3.46
CA GLY A 81 5.14 20.70 -3.58
C GLY A 81 4.79 19.53 -4.51
N SER A 82 5.77 18.87 -5.12
CA SER A 82 5.54 17.71 -5.99
C SER A 82 5.13 16.47 -5.21
N TRP A 83 5.66 16.32 -3.99
CA TRP A 83 5.24 15.33 -3.00
C TRP A 83 4.46 15.95 -1.85
N LYS A 84 3.58 15.17 -1.25
CA LYS A 84 2.78 15.56 -0.07
C LYS A 84 2.90 14.49 1.01
N LYS A 85 3.31 14.89 2.23
CA LYS A 85 3.22 14.01 3.40
C LYS A 85 1.75 13.76 3.72
N LEU A 86 1.41 12.50 3.97
CA LEU A 86 0.07 12.12 4.39
C LEU A 86 0.00 12.06 5.92
N PRO A 87 -1.05 12.62 6.54
CA PRO A 87 -1.31 12.37 7.96
C PRO A 87 -1.82 10.95 8.15
N SER A 88 -1.67 10.42 9.36
CA SER A 88 -2.17 9.10 9.75
C SER A 88 -2.79 9.15 11.14
N TYR A 89 -4.11 8.96 11.20
CA TYR A 89 -4.87 8.99 12.45
C TYR A 89 -5.23 7.57 12.92
N ARG A 90 -5.69 7.43 14.17
CA ARG A 90 -6.18 6.12 14.65
C ARG A 90 -7.56 5.79 14.10
N SER A 91 -8.40 6.78 13.81
CA SER A 91 -9.74 6.58 13.26
C SER A 91 -9.83 7.05 11.82
N PHE A 92 -10.55 6.29 10.99
CA PHE A 92 -10.89 6.71 9.63
C PHE A 92 -11.68 8.02 9.59
N SER A 93 -12.56 8.25 10.58
CA SER A 93 -13.38 9.46 10.67
C SER A 93 -12.56 10.75 10.70
N ASP A 94 -11.33 10.67 11.19
CA ASP A 94 -10.45 11.83 11.36
C ASP A 94 -9.84 12.29 10.03
N HIS A 95 -9.89 11.43 9.01
CA HIS A 95 -9.52 11.76 7.63
C HIS A 95 -10.67 12.37 6.82
N LEU A 96 -11.88 12.43 7.38
CA LEU A 96 -13.04 12.98 6.71
C LEU A 96 -13.21 14.48 7.03
N PRO A 97 -13.75 15.27 6.07
CA PRO A 97 -14.22 16.61 6.38
C PRO A 97 -15.31 16.58 7.45
N GLU A 98 -15.47 17.69 8.18
CA GLU A 98 -16.55 17.84 9.15
C GLU A 98 -17.92 17.64 8.50
N GLY A 99 -18.81 16.94 9.20
CA GLY A 99 -20.17 16.65 8.72
C GLY A 99 -20.75 15.37 9.31
N ARG A 100 -22.02 15.08 8.96
CA ARG A 100 -22.82 13.98 9.52
C ARG A 100 -22.09 12.63 9.47
N GLN A 101 -21.43 12.31 8.35
CA GLN A 101 -20.70 11.04 8.20
C GLN A 101 -19.56 10.89 9.22
N LYS A 102 -18.84 11.99 9.52
CA LYS A 102 -17.78 11.99 10.52
C LYS A 102 -18.35 11.79 11.92
N GLU A 103 -19.45 12.46 12.24
CA GLU A 103 -20.14 12.34 13.54
C GLU A 103 -20.65 10.91 13.80
N GLU A 104 -21.27 10.29 12.79
CA GLU A 104 -21.75 8.91 12.86
C GLU A 104 -20.61 7.92 13.11
N LEU A 105 -19.47 8.09 12.42
CA LEU A 105 -18.31 7.21 12.58
C LEU A 105 -17.52 7.47 13.86
N ARG A 106 -17.50 8.71 14.37
CA ARG A 106 -16.79 9.08 15.61
C ARG A 106 -17.30 8.34 16.84
N ASN A 107 -18.58 7.98 16.84
CA ASN A 107 -19.20 7.24 17.94
C ASN A 107 -18.90 5.73 17.90
N GLN A 108 -18.24 5.24 16.85
CA GLN A 108 -17.86 3.84 16.72
C GLN A 108 -16.50 3.57 17.36
N LYS A 109 -16.36 2.42 18.02
CA LYS A 109 -15.08 1.97 18.61
C LYS A 109 -14.20 1.28 17.56
N ASN A 110 -13.89 1.98 16.47
CA ASN A 110 -13.06 1.45 15.38
C ASN A 110 -11.66 2.06 15.43
N CYS A 111 -10.66 1.29 15.01
CA CYS A 111 -9.29 1.75 14.84
C CYS A 111 -8.75 1.25 13.49
N LEU A 112 -8.00 2.07 12.79
CA LEU A 112 -7.26 1.67 11.60
C LEU A 112 -6.23 0.61 11.99
N PHE A 113 -6.18 -0.49 11.25
CA PHE A 113 -5.38 -1.65 11.62
C PHE A 113 -3.88 -1.35 11.77
N LEU A 114 -3.31 -0.52 10.89
CA LEU A 114 -1.92 -0.06 11.01
C LEU A 114 -1.64 0.79 12.27
N ARG A 115 -2.68 1.25 12.99
CA ARG A 115 -2.57 2.07 14.22
C ARG A 115 -3.23 1.41 15.43
N SER A 116 -3.59 0.13 15.33
CA SER A 116 -4.30 -0.60 16.38
C SER A 116 -3.39 -1.11 17.49
N ILE A 117 -2.10 -1.31 17.20
CA ILE A 117 -1.11 -1.70 18.22
C ILE A 117 -0.75 -0.48 19.06
N GLU A 118 -0.85 -0.62 20.38
CA GLU A 118 -0.48 0.40 21.35
C GLU A 118 1.00 0.29 21.74
N GLY A 119 1.57 1.43 22.12
CA GLY A 119 2.99 1.56 22.45
C GLY A 119 3.82 1.93 21.21
N GLU A 120 4.54 3.05 21.31
CA GLU A 120 5.47 3.51 20.28
C GLU A 120 6.52 2.42 20.01
N GLY A 121 6.74 2.12 18.73
CA GLY A 121 7.75 1.17 18.28
C GLY A 121 7.33 -0.29 18.36
N MET A 122 6.18 -0.60 18.97
CA MET A 122 5.77 -2.00 19.18
C MET A 122 5.18 -2.65 17.93
N GLY A 123 4.49 -1.86 17.10
CA GLY A 123 3.78 -2.32 15.89
C GLY A 123 4.32 -1.71 14.59
N PHE A 124 3.43 -1.12 13.81
CA PHE A 124 3.79 -0.44 12.57
C PHE A 124 4.13 1.03 12.84
N GLU A 125 5.40 1.38 12.76
CA GLU A 125 5.84 2.78 12.73
C GLU A 125 6.01 3.20 11.26
N TYR A 126 5.34 4.26 10.83
CA TYR A 126 5.36 4.62 9.41
C TYR A 126 4.99 6.07 9.09
N ALA A 127 5.42 6.49 7.91
CA ALA A 127 4.95 7.69 7.22
C ALA A 127 4.76 7.39 5.73
N MET A 128 3.77 8.04 5.11
CA MET A 128 3.46 7.91 3.69
C MET A 128 3.52 9.26 2.98
N PHE A 129 3.91 9.23 1.72
CA PHE A 129 4.11 10.39 0.86
C PHE A 129 3.46 10.14 -0.49
N LEU A 130 2.60 11.05 -0.91
CA LEU A 130 1.88 10.99 -2.18
C LEU A 130 2.58 11.87 -3.22
N LYS A 131 2.80 11.34 -4.43
CA LYS A 131 3.11 12.11 -5.63
C LYS A 131 1.91 12.09 -6.57
N PRO A 132 1.03 13.11 -6.53
CA PRO A 132 -0.24 13.08 -7.27
C PRO A 132 -0.05 12.95 -8.79
N SER A 133 0.98 13.59 -9.35
CA SER A 133 1.25 13.55 -10.79
C SER A 133 1.59 12.16 -11.31
N GLU A 134 2.12 11.29 -10.46
CA GLU A 134 2.50 9.92 -10.79
C GLU A 134 1.52 8.87 -10.25
N ARG A 135 0.46 9.28 -9.52
CA ARG A 135 -0.46 8.35 -8.83
C ARG A 135 0.28 7.32 -8.00
N ARG A 136 1.31 7.81 -7.31
CA ARG A 136 2.32 7.01 -6.62
C ARG A 136 2.34 7.37 -5.15
N VAL A 137 2.42 6.37 -4.30
CA VAL A 137 2.67 6.51 -2.87
C VAL A 137 4.00 5.85 -2.56
N ALA A 138 4.87 6.62 -1.91
CA ALA A 138 6.05 6.09 -1.25
C ALA A 138 5.78 6.04 0.25
N ALA A 139 6.33 5.04 0.94
CA ALA A 139 6.22 4.96 2.39
C ALA A 139 7.52 4.45 3.01
N VAL A 140 7.72 4.84 4.26
CA VAL A 140 8.79 4.34 5.11
C VAL A 140 8.13 3.62 6.28
N PHE A 141 8.53 2.38 6.54
CA PHE A 141 8.03 1.57 7.64
C PHE A 141 9.20 1.06 8.49
N GLN A 142 9.06 1.15 9.81
CA GLN A 142 9.89 0.43 10.77
C GLN A 142 9.07 -0.69 11.41
N ILE A 143 9.63 -1.90 11.43
CA ILE A 143 8.92 -3.11 11.85
C ILE A 143 9.11 -3.35 13.34
N GLY A 144 8.07 -3.12 14.14
CA GLY A 144 8.10 -3.37 15.58
C GLY A 144 8.07 -4.86 15.96
N PRO A 145 8.45 -5.21 17.21
CA PRO A 145 8.57 -6.59 17.66
C PRO A 145 7.23 -7.35 17.70
N TYR A 146 6.08 -6.69 17.85
CA TYR A 146 4.77 -7.37 17.86
C TYR A 146 4.31 -7.79 16.47
N LEU A 147 5.11 -7.51 15.43
CA LEU A 147 4.86 -7.95 14.07
C LEU A 147 5.60 -9.26 13.74
N GLU A 148 6.16 -9.95 14.74
CA GLU A 148 6.89 -11.21 14.56
C GLU A 148 6.03 -12.32 13.96
N GLY A 149 6.62 -13.07 13.02
CA GLY A 149 6.10 -14.36 12.56
C GLY A 149 7.11 -15.46 12.87
N PRO A 150 7.99 -15.85 11.93
CA PRO A 150 9.16 -16.64 12.26
C PRO A 150 10.08 -15.84 13.20
N SER A 151 10.80 -16.54 14.09
CA SER A 151 11.66 -15.88 15.08
C SER A 151 12.64 -14.88 14.43
N GLY A 152 12.60 -13.63 14.88
CA GLY A 152 13.44 -12.53 14.40
C GLY A 152 12.97 -11.86 13.10
N PHE A 153 11.87 -12.32 12.49
CA PHE A 153 11.38 -11.81 11.20
C PHE A 153 9.90 -11.41 11.26
N ALA A 154 9.54 -10.43 10.44
CA ALA A 154 8.18 -9.97 10.28
C ALA A 154 7.26 -11.09 9.77
N HIS A 155 6.05 -11.15 10.31
CA HIS A 155 5.00 -12.04 9.83
C HIS A 155 4.61 -11.67 8.39
N GLY A 156 4.46 -12.66 7.51
CA GLY A 156 4.07 -12.42 6.11
C GLY A 156 2.76 -11.64 5.98
N GLY A 157 1.83 -11.82 6.92
CA GLY A 157 0.59 -11.04 7.03
C GLY A 157 0.80 -9.56 7.41
N ALA A 158 1.83 -9.23 8.19
CA ALA A 158 2.18 -7.84 8.47
C ALA A 158 2.72 -7.15 7.21
N ILE A 159 3.58 -7.84 6.46
CA ILE A 159 4.06 -7.39 5.15
C ILE A 159 2.90 -7.23 4.14
N ALA A 160 1.95 -8.17 4.14
CA ALA A 160 0.74 -8.05 3.32
C ALA A 160 -0.12 -6.84 3.71
N THR A 161 -0.21 -6.52 4.99
CA THR A 161 -0.94 -5.35 5.50
C THR A 161 -0.30 -4.05 5.06
N ILE A 162 1.04 -3.98 5.09
CA ILE A 162 1.81 -2.83 4.58
C ILE A 162 1.54 -2.63 3.08
N LEU A 163 1.60 -3.70 2.28
CA LEU A 163 1.32 -3.64 0.84
C LEU A 163 -0.14 -3.26 0.55
N ASP A 164 -1.12 -3.88 1.21
CA ASP A 164 -2.53 -3.53 1.04
C ASP A 164 -2.79 -2.05 1.36
N SER A 165 -2.23 -1.55 2.46
CA SER A 165 -2.43 -0.16 2.90
C SER A 165 -1.76 0.86 1.98
N THR A 166 -0.57 0.55 1.46
CA THR A 166 0.18 1.48 0.57
C THR A 166 -0.34 1.44 -0.87
N VAL A 167 -0.64 0.26 -1.41
CA VAL A 167 -1.26 0.11 -2.73
C VAL A 167 -2.68 0.67 -2.70
N GLY A 168 -3.48 0.34 -1.67
CA GLY A 168 -4.80 0.91 -1.45
C GLY A 168 -4.77 2.42 -1.21
N GLY A 169 -3.77 2.93 -0.49
CA GLY A 169 -3.51 4.36 -0.33
C GLY A 169 -3.37 5.06 -1.69
N SER A 170 -2.52 4.55 -2.59
CA SER A 170 -2.37 5.07 -3.97
C SER A 170 -3.69 5.15 -4.73
N VAL A 171 -4.62 4.21 -4.48
CA VAL A 171 -5.94 4.18 -5.11
C VAL A 171 -6.92 5.18 -4.47
N ILE A 172 -6.97 5.27 -3.15
CA ILE A 172 -7.89 6.17 -2.40
C ILE A 172 -7.64 7.64 -2.73
N PHE A 173 -6.41 8.03 -3.08
CA PHE A 173 -6.13 9.40 -3.51
C PHE A 173 -6.66 9.74 -4.91
N ILE A 174 -7.05 8.73 -5.69
CA ILE A 174 -7.68 8.90 -7.00
C ILE A 174 -9.20 8.85 -6.87
N THR A 175 -9.74 8.04 -5.93
CA THR A 175 -11.18 7.81 -5.79
C THR A 175 -11.61 7.61 -4.34
N HIS A 176 -12.84 8.02 -4.01
CA HIS A 176 -13.29 8.18 -2.63
C HIS A 176 -13.53 6.88 -1.86
N LYS A 177 -13.95 5.79 -2.50
CA LYS A 177 -14.30 4.54 -1.80
C LYS A 177 -13.97 3.34 -2.65
N VAL A 178 -12.97 2.58 -2.22
CA VAL A 178 -12.54 1.35 -2.88
C VAL A 178 -12.42 0.21 -1.88
N VAL A 179 -12.53 -1.01 -2.38
CA VAL A 179 -12.26 -2.23 -1.62
C VAL A 179 -11.28 -3.11 -2.38
N THR A 180 -10.40 -3.80 -1.65
CA THR A 180 -9.48 -4.79 -2.23
C THR A 180 -10.27 -6.00 -2.72
N ALA A 181 -10.17 -6.31 -4.01
CA ALA A 181 -10.77 -7.51 -4.60
C ALA A 181 -9.75 -8.62 -4.83
N ASN A 182 -8.50 -8.25 -5.14
CA ASN A 182 -7.38 -9.19 -5.19
C ASN A 182 -6.11 -8.50 -4.71
N LEU A 183 -5.29 -9.26 -3.97
CA LEU A 183 -3.93 -8.89 -3.61
C LEU A 183 -3.07 -10.13 -3.82
N ASN A 184 -2.12 -10.06 -4.75
CA ASN A 184 -1.17 -11.13 -5.04
C ASN A 184 0.23 -10.65 -4.67
N ILE A 185 0.91 -11.41 -3.81
CA ILE A 185 2.20 -11.03 -3.21
C ILE A 185 3.22 -12.15 -3.45
N ASN A 186 4.37 -11.78 -3.98
CA ASN A 186 5.55 -12.64 -4.03
C ASN A 186 6.55 -12.20 -2.96
N TYR A 187 6.76 -13.06 -1.95
CA TYR A 187 7.79 -12.85 -0.94
C TYR A 187 9.15 -13.34 -1.47
N LYS A 188 10.13 -12.45 -1.54
CA LYS A 188 11.44 -12.70 -2.15
C LYS A 188 12.55 -12.87 -1.11
N SER A 189 12.48 -12.09 -0.01
CA SER A 189 13.42 -12.20 1.09
C SER A 189 12.77 -11.77 2.42
N PRO A 190 13.19 -12.34 3.56
CA PRO A 190 12.58 -12.04 4.85
C PRO A 190 12.91 -10.62 5.31
N VAL A 191 12.01 -10.01 6.09
CA VAL A 191 12.20 -8.69 6.70
C VAL A 191 12.50 -8.87 8.18
N ALA A 192 13.65 -8.38 8.65
CA ALA A 192 14.04 -8.50 10.05
C ALA A 192 13.20 -7.57 10.94
N LEU A 193 12.90 -7.98 12.17
CA LEU A 193 12.32 -7.08 13.17
C LEU A 193 13.29 -5.93 13.50
N GLY A 194 12.74 -4.76 13.81
CA GLY A 194 13.48 -3.52 14.04
C GLY A 194 14.05 -2.86 12.77
N SER A 195 14.02 -3.54 11.62
CA SER A 195 14.51 -2.98 10.36
C SER A 195 13.56 -1.94 9.77
N VAL A 196 14.12 -1.10 8.91
CA VAL A 196 13.39 -0.10 8.12
C VAL A 196 13.27 -0.58 6.68
N VAL A 197 12.07 -0.50 6.12
CA VAL A 197 11.78 -0.83 4.74
C VAL A 197 11.14 0.35 4.02
N LEU A 198 11.44 0.44 2.72
CA LEU A 198 10.85 1.40 1.81
C LEU A 198 9.79 0.70 0.99
N VAL A 199 8.63 1.34 0.86
CA VAL A 199 7.53 0.85 0.02
C VAL A 199 7.32 1.83 -1.11
N ASP A 200 7.22 1.31 -2.33
CA ASP A 200 6.83 2.09 -3.50
C ASP A 200 5.60 1.46 -4.13
N SER A 201 4.52 2.22 -4.29
CA SER A 201 3.31 1.74 -4.94
C SER A 201 2.77 2.77 -5.92
N ARG A 202 2.06 2.29 -6.94
CA ARG A 202 1.45 3.15 -7.96
C ARG A 202 0.22 2.52 -8.59
N VAL A 203 -0.66 3.36 -9.13
CA VAL A 203 -1.76 2.90 -9.98
C VAL A 203 -1.27 2.71 -11.41
N ASP A 204 -1.36 1.47 -11.89
CA ASP A 204 -0.89 1.08 -13.22
C ASP A 204 -1.95 1.33 -14.30
N LYS A 205 -3.22 0.99 -14.02
CA LYS A 205 -4.33 1.19 -14.95
C LYS A 205 -5.70 1.25 -14.26
N ILE A 206 -6.65 1.90 -14.91
CA ILE A 206 -8.05 2.02 -14.48
C ILE A 206 -8.95 1.59 -15.63
N GLU A 207 -9.85 0.64 -15.37
CA GLU A 207 -10.80 0.09 -16.34
C GLU A 207 -12.21 0.09 -15.73
N GLY A 208 -12.97 1.16 -16.00
CA GLY A 208 -14.27 1.37 -15.35
C GLY A 208 -14.10 1.44 -13.82
N ARG A 209 -14.72 0.51 -13.09
CA ARG A 209 -14.62 0.41 -11.62
C ARG A 209 -13.40 -0.38 -11.13
N LYS A 210 -12.62 -0.98 -12.04
CA LYS A 210 -11.44 -1.79 -11.70
C LYS A 210 -10.21 -0.92 -11.69
N ILE A 211 -9.46 -0.93 -10.60
CA ILE A 211 -8.24 -0.17 -10.45
C ILE A 211 -7.12 -1.16 -10.15
N PHE A 212 -6.14 -1.20 -11.03
CA PHE A 212 -4.99 -2.08 -10.92
C PHE A 212 -3.80 -1.26 -10.46
N ALA A 213 -3.11 -1.77 -9.47
CA ALA A 213 -1.98 -1.11 -8.85
C ALA A 213 -0.90 -2.15 -8.51
N SER A 214 0.33 -1.68 -8.39
CA SER A 214 1.47 -2.51 -8.02
C SER A 214 2.26 -1.83 -6.92
N GLY A 215 3.03 -2.62 -6.18
CA GLY A 215 3.98 -2.08 -5.24
C GLY A 215 5.08 -3.07 -4.86
N GLU A 216 6.16 -2.55 -4.32
CA GLU A 216 7.30 -3.31 -3.84
C GLU A 216 7.77 -2.82 -2.48
N ILE A 217 8.35 -3.74 -1.69
CA ILE A 217 9.02 -3.47 -0.43
C ILE A 217 10.50 -3.77 -0.61
N ARG A 218 11.34 -2.77 -0.31
CA ARG A 218 12.80 -2.88 -0.35
C ARG A 218 13.42 -2.53 0.99
N SER A 219 14.66 -2.97 1.20
CA SER A 219 15.49 -2.49 2.31
C SER A 219 15.70 -0.97 2.25
N ALA A 220 16.11 -0.35 3.37
CA ALA A 220 16.33 1.09 3.47
C ALA A 220 17.36 1.65 2.48
N ASP A 221 18.33 0.83 2.06
CA ASP A 221 19.31 1.16 1.01
C ASP A 221 18.80 0.91 -0.42
N GLY A 222 17.61 0.33 -0.57
CA GLY A 222 16.98 -0.01 -1.84
C GLY A 222 17.51 -1.27 -2.54
N GLN A 223 18.53 -1.94 -1.97
CA GLN A 223 19.25 -3.02 -2.67
C GLN A 223 18.50 -4.35 -2.61
N THR A 224 17.88 -4.68 -1.48
CA THR A 224 17.20 -5.96 -1.27
C THR A 224 15.72 -5.81 -1.56
N LEU A 225 15.18 -6.60 -2.49
CA LEU A 225 13.74 -6.74 -2.70
C LEU A 225 13.19 -7.77 -1.69
N HIS A 226 12.28 -7.35 -0.82
CA HIS A 226 11.63 -8.20 0.18
C HIS A 226 10.34 -8.81 -0.34
N ALA A 227 9.50 -7.98 -0.95
CA ALA A 227 8.24 -8.42 -1.53
C ALA A 227 7.84 -7.52 -2.70
N GLU A 228 7.09 -8.08 -3.63
CA GLU A 228 6.41 -7.35 -4.69
C GLU A 228 4.95 -7.81 -4.75
N ALA A 229 4.06 -6.91 -5.15
CA ALA A 229 2.64 -7.20 -5.21
C ALA A 229 1.95 -6.52 -6.39
N THR A 230 0.88 -7.18 -6.84
CA THR A 230 -0.14 -6.59 -7.70
C THR A 230 -1.48 -6.65 -6.98
N GLY A 231 -2.25 -5.57 -7.07
CA GLY A 231 -3.56 -5.44 -6.46
C GLY A 231 -4.63 -5.06 -7.49
N LEU A 232 -5.84 -5.58 -7.28
CA LEU A 232 -7.06 -5.15 -7.94
C LEU A 232 -8.01 -4.59 -6.88
N PHE A 233 -8.42 -3.35 -7.08
CA PHE A 233 -9.37 -2.64 -6.26
C PHE A 233 -10.65 -2.36 -7.06
N ILE A 234 -11.78 -2.41 -6.38
CA ILE A 234 -13.09 -2.09 -6.97
C ILE A 234 -13.62 -0.81 -6.33
N GLU A 235 -13.92 0.18 -7.17
CA GLU A 235 -14.64 1.38 -6.75
C GLU A 235 -16.09 1.05 -6.37
N LEU A 236 -16.45 1.45 -5.16
CA LEU A 236 -17.81 1.34 -4.65
C LEU A 236 -18.62 2.51 -5.20
N GLN A 237 -19.75 2.19 -5.83
CA GLN A 237 -20.72 3.22 -6.17
C GLN A 237 -21.46 3.68 -4.92
N PRO A 238 -21.78 4.97 -4.78
CA PRO A 238 -22.74 5.43 -3.80
C PRO A 238 -24.03 4.62 -3.99
N SER A 239 -24.60 4.09 -2.90
CA SER A 239 -25.89 3.42 -2.97
C SER A 239 -26.95 4.41 -3.46
N SER A 240 -27.31 4.38 -4.74
CA SER A 240 -28.42 5.16 -5.29
C SER A 240 -29.71 4.32 -5.23
N SER A 241 -30.63 4.77 -4.37
CA SER A 241 -32.11 4.64 -4.46
C SER A 241 -32.75 3.22 -4.49
N PRO A 242 -34.05 3.10 -4.13
CA PRO A 242 -34.70 1.80 -3.89
C PRO A 242 -34.63 0.92 -5.14
N ARG A 243 -34.49 -0.40 -4.94
CA ARG A 243 -34.85 -1.37 -5.99
C ARG A 243 -36.25 -0.98 -6.45
N LYS A 244 -36.44 -0.67 -7.73
CA LYS A 244 -37.77 -0.76 -8.32
C LYS A 244 -38.20 -2.20 -8.09
N GLU A 245 -39.12 -2.41 -7.16
CA GLU A 245 -39.95 -3.61 -7.18
C GLU A 245 -40.48 -3.69 -8.61
N THR A 246 -40.09 -4.76 -9.31
CA THR A 246 -40.75 -5.14 -10.54
C THR A 246 -42.19 -5.41 -10.17
N ASP A 247 -43.07 -4.50 -10.58
CA ASP A 247 -44.51 -4.66 -10.49
C ASP A 247 -44.89 -6.02 -11.11
N PRO A 248 -45.43 -6.98 -10.32
CA PRO A 248 -45.81 -8.29 -10.84
C PRO A 248 -47.04 -8.24 -11.75
N SER A 249 -47.61 -7.06 -12.02
CA SER A 249 -48.76 -6.90 -12.93
C SER A 249 -48.41 -6.71 -14.41
N ILE A 250 -47.13 -6.77 -14.80
CA ILE A 250 -46.72 -6.65 -16.22
C ILE A 250 -46.22 -8.00 -16.75
N PHE A 251 -47.14 -8.95 -16.97
CA PHE A 251 -47.11 -9.89 -18.09
C PHE A 251 -48.56 -10.25 -18.47
N PRO A 252 -48.88 -10.33 -19.78
CA PRO A 252 -50.24 -10.52 -20.29
C PRO A 252 -50.80 -11.94 -20.09
#